data_AF-A0A9E2AC21-F1
#
_entry.id   AF-A0A9E2AC21-F1
#
_cell.length_a   1.000
_cell.length_b   1.000
_cell.length_c   1.000
_cell.angle_alpha   90.00
_cell.angle_beta   90.00
_cell.angle_gamma   90.00
#
_symmetry.space_group_name_H-M   'P 1'
#
loop_
_entity.id
_entity.type
_entity.pdbx_description
1 polymer ?
#
loop_
_entity_poly.entity_id
_entity_poly.type
_entity_poly.pdbx_seq_one_letter_code
_entity_poly.pdbx_strand_id
1 'polypeptide(L)'
;TMDRIIAGEIRNQDSFWLIAVMVGNRKSGDAAWDLVTSRWDELVAVIPPQNLRRVLDSIPARSKPDVADRIRSFLEAHPIPGGELYVGQQLERLDVRVRLRQAEQELPGIV
;
A
#
# COMPACT_ATOMS: atom_id res chain seq x y z
N THR A 1 0.92 -16.37 3.91
CA THR A 1 2.07 -15.65 3.32
C THR A 1 2.65 -14.62 4.26
N MET A 2 1.83 -13.74 4.85
CA MET A 2 2.31 -12.76 5.83
C MET A 2 2.99 -13.41 7.05
N ASP A 3 2.47 -14.54 7.56
CA ASP A 3 3.09 -15.26 8.69
C ASP A 3 4.52 -15.72 8.38
N ARG A 4 4.79 -16.12 7.14
CA ARG A 4 6.12 -16.57 6.69
C ARG A 4 7.11 -15.41 6.58
N ILE A 5 6.62 -14.21 6.26
CA ILE A 5 7.42 -12.98 6.29
C ILE A 5 7.80 -12.66 7.74
N ILE A 6 6.83 -12.64 8.64
CA ILE A 6 7.04 -12.28 10.04
C ILE A 6 7.89 -13.33 10.78
N ALA A 7 7.74 -14.61 10.45
CA ALA A 7 8.59 -15.68 10.94
C ALA A 7 10.02 -15.67 10.34
N GLY A 8 10.32 -14.78 9.40
CA GLY A 8 11.64 -14.68 8.76
C GLY A 8 11.96 -15.81 7.78
N GLU A 9 10.97 -16.62 7.39
CA GLU A 9 11.14 -17.69 6.40
C GLU A 9 11.33 -17.16 4.97
N ILE A 10 10.85 -15.93 4.73
CA ILE A 10 11.13 -15.17 3.51
C ILE A 10 12.22 -14.16 3.87
N ARG A 11 13.30 -14.11 3.09
CA ARG A 11 14.39 -13.16 3.35
C ARG A 11 13.82 -11.74 3.46
N ASN A 12 14.25 -10.98 4.46
CA ASN A 12 13.75 -9.62 4.70
C ASN A 12 13.91 -8.70 3.48
N GLN A 13 14.94 -8.93 2.65
CA GLN A 13 15.21 -8.20 1.40
C GLN A 13 14.20 -8.49 0.27
N ASP A 14 13.48 -9.61 0.33
CA ASP A 14 12.44 -9.99 -0.66
C ASP A 14 11.02 -9.76 -0.11
N SER A 15 10.91 -9.61 1.21
CA SER A 15 9.63 -9.54 1.93
C SER A 15 8.82 -8.27 1.60
N PHE A 16 9.47 -7.10 1.53
CA PHE A 16 8.77 -5.85 1.20
C PHE A 16 8.25 -5.85 -0.25
N TRP A 17 8.99 -6.46 -1.19
CA TRP A 17 8.55 -6.62 -2.57
C TRP A 17 7.32 -7.52 -2.66
N LEU A 18 7.32 -8.63 -1.93
CA LEU A 18 6.17 -9.53 -1.90
C LEU A 18 4.92 -8.83 -1.34
N ILE A 19 5.07 -8.01 -0.30
CA ILE A 19 3.96 -7.21 0.26
C ILE A 19 3.45 -6.21 -0.78
N ALA A 20 4.34 -5.46 -1.42
CA ALA A 20 3.96 -4.50 -2.45
C ALA A 20 3.19 -5.19 -3.60
N VAL A 21 3.67 -6.35 -4.07
CA VAL A 21 2.98 -7.15 -5.10
C VAL A 21 1.59 -7.60 -4.64
N MET A 22 1.44 -8.04 -3.39
CA MET A 22 0.14 -8.45 -2.84
C MET A 22 -0.83 -7.27 -2.78
N VAL A 23 -0.40 -6.10 -2.32
CA VAL A 23 -1.20 -4.86 -2.27
C VAL A 23 -1.56 -4.37 -3.68
N GLY A 24 -0.66 -4.54 -4.65
CA GLY A 24 -0.91 -4.16 -6.04
C GLY A 24 -1.94 -5.02 -6.76
N ASN A 25 -2.22 -6.23 -6.27
CA ASN A 25 -3.12 -7.18 -6.92
C ASN A 25 -4.56 -6.63 -7.04
N ARG A 26 -5.17 -6.68 -8.23
CA ARG A 26 -6.52 -6.15 -8.47
C ARG A 26 -7.60 -6.79 -7.59
N LYS A 27 -7.51 -8.11 -7.35
CA LYS A 27 -8.53 -8.88 -6.63
C LYS A 27 -8.28 -8.92 -5.12
N SER A 28 -7.03 -9.15 -4.72
CA SER A 28 -6.68 -9.35 -3.31
C SER A 28 -6.04 -8.15 -2.64
N GLY A 29 -5.79 -7.06 -3.37
CA GLY A 29 -5.03 -5.91 -2.86
C GLY A 29 -5.67 -5.22 -1.66
N ASP A 30 -7.01 -5.16 -1.61
CA ASP A 30 -7.73 -4.55 -0.50
C ASP A 30 -7.54 -5.38 0.78
N ALA A 31 -7.73 -6.70 0.69
CA ALA A 31 -7.48 -7.62 1.82
C ALA A 31 -6.00 -7.67 2.22
N ALA A 32 -5.08 -7.53 1.26
CA ALA A 32 -3.66 -7.45 1.54
C ALA A 32 -3.31 -6.16 2.29
N TRP A 33 -3.93 -5.04 1.93
CA TRP A 33 -3.77 -3.77 2.64
C TRP A 33 -4.33 -3.84 4.07
N ASP A 34 -5.49 -4.45 4.26
CA ASP A 34 -6.07 -4.69 5.59
C ASP A 34 -5.11 -5.54 6.45
N LEU A 35 -4.46 -6.54 5.86
CA LEU A 35 -3.48 -7.37 6.55
C LEU A 35 -2.18 -6.61 6.89
N VAL A 36 -1.73 -5.71 6.00
CA VAL A 36 -0.56 -4.85 6.27
C VAL A 36 -0.85 -3.92 7.44
N THR A 37 -2.01 -3.25 7.43
CA THR A 37 -2.37 -2.27 8.46
C THR A 37 -2.64 -2.92 9.82
N SER A 38 -3.27 -4.10 9.85
CA SER A 38 -3.51 -4.83 11.10
C SER A 38 -2.25 -5.42 11.75
N ARG A 39 -1.15 -5.58 10.99
CA ARG A 39 0.12 -6.15 11.47
C ARG A 39 1.30 -5.18 11.28
N TRP A 40 1.01 -3.89 11.25
CA TRP A 40 1.99 -2.88 10.88
C TRP A 40 3.22 -2.89 11.78
N ASP A 41 3.05 -2.93 13.09
CA ASP A 41 4.17 -2.91 14.04
C ASP A 41 5.07 -4.14 13.90
N GLU A 42 4.48 -5.31 13.61
CA GLU A 42 5.25 -6.53 13.32
C GLU A 42 6.07 -6.37 12.05
N LEU A 43 5.50 -5.75 11.01
CA LEU A 43 6.19 -5.46 9.75
C LEU A 43 7.33 -4.44 9.95
N VAL A 44 7.10 -3.40 10.75
CA VAL A 44 8.15 -2.41 11.10
C VAL A 44 9.31 -3.08 11.83
N ALA A 45 9.04 -4.06 12.69
CA ALA A 45 10.07 -4.76 13.44
C ALA A 45 10.96 -5.68 12.57
N VAL A 46 10.39 -6.28 11.52
CA VAL A 46 11.12 -7.26 10.67
C VAL A 46 11.66 -6.66 9.36
N ILE A 47 11.04 -5.61 8.83
CA ILE A 47 11.49 -4.95 7.59
C ILE A 47 12.56 -3.91 7.91
N PRO A 48 13.72 -3.92 7.21
CA PRO A 48 14.73 -2.89 7.38
C PRO A 48 14.16 -1.48 7.19
N PRO A 49 14.44 -0.49 8.06
CA PRO A 49 13.84 0.84 7.99
C PRO A 49 13.96 1.52 6.62
N GLN A 50 15.09 1.36 5.94
CA GLN A 50 15.34 1.90 4.60
C GLN A 50 14.41 1.32 3.51
N ASN A 51 13.84 0.14 3.76
CA ASN A 51 12.97 -0.59 2.85
C ASN A 51 11.48 -0.51 3.24
N LEU A 52 11.14 -0.08 4.46
CA LEU A 52 9.75 -0.03 4.92
C LEU A 52 8.85 0.76 3.97
N ARG A 53 9.32 1.91 3.47
CA ARG A 53 8.59 2.73 2.50
C ARG A 53 8.22 1.99 1.21
N ARG A 54 8.95 0.92 0.86
CA ARG A 54 8.72 0.14 -0.37
C ARG A 54 7.46 -0.71 -0.32
N VAL A 55 6.94 -1.00 0.88
CA VAL A 55 5.62 -1.62 1.07
C VAL A 55 4.53 -0.78 0.39
N LEU A 56 4.74 0.53 0.28
CA LEU A 56 3.78 1.49 -0.26
C LEU A 56 3.83 1.61 -1.80
N ASP A 57 4.78 0.95 -2.48
CA ASP A 57 5.03 1.12 -3.93
C ASP A 57 3.78 0.89 -4.79
N SER A 58 2.89 0.01 -4.34
CA SER A 58 1.69 -0.38 -5.08
C SER A 58 0.38 0.19 -4.53
N ILE A 59 0.44 1.01 -3.47
CA ILE A 59 -0.74 1.70 -2.91
C ILE A 59 -1.54 2.45 -3.96
N PRO A 60 -0.93 3.17 -4.92
CA PRO A 60 -1.71 3.88 -5.93
C PRO A 60 -2.66 2.98 -6.74
N ALA A 61 -2.42 1.67 -6.82
CA ALA A 61 -3.35 0.73 -7.47
C ALA A 61 -4.69 0.56 -6.72
N ARG A 62 -4.83 1.11 -5.50
CA ARG A 62 -6.01 1.02 -4.64
C ARG A 62 -6.93 2.23 -4.79
N SER A 63 -7.34 2.54 -6.02
CA SER A 63 -8.06 3.78 -6.36
C SER A 63 -9.55 3.83 -6.04
N LYS A 64 -10.10 2.86 -5.29
CA LYS A 64 -11.48 3.00 -4.80
C LYS A 64 -11.52 4.12 -3.75
N PRO A 65 -12.46 5.10 -3.81
CA PRO A 65 -12.43 6.25 -2.92
C PRO A 65 -12.36 5.89 -1.43
N ASP A 66 -13.20 4.96 -0.98
CA ASP A 66 -13.25 4.48 0.41
C ASP A 66 -11.93 3.83 0.86
N VAL A 67 -11.27 3.08 -0.03
CA VAL A 67 -9.97 2.46 0.25
C VAL A 67 -8.87 3.52 0.28
N ALA A 68 -8.91 4.50 -0.62
CA ALA A 68 -7.92 5.58 -0.69
C ALA A 68 -7.96 6.47 0.57
N ASP A 69 -9.14 6.78 1.08
CA ASP A 69 -9.31 7.55 2.32
C ASP A 69 -8.73 6.79 3.52
N ARG A 70 -9.02 5.48 3.62
CA ARG A 70 -8.45 4.61 4.66
C ARG A 70 -6.92 4.57 4.60
N ILE A 71 -6.34 4.53 3.41
CA ILE A 71 -4.89 4.57 3.21
C ILE A 71 -4.31 5.89 3.71
N ARG A 72 -4.94 7.02 3.36
CA ARG A 72 -4.48 8.35 3.79
C ARG A 72 -4.49 8.47 5.31
N SER A 73 -5.62 8.17 5.94
CA SER A 73 -5.74 8.25 7.41
C SER A 73 -4.75 7.34 8.11
N PHE A 74 -4.48 6.15 7.55
CA PHE A 74 -3.50 5.24 8.11
C PHE A 74 -2.08 5.83 8.05
N LEU A 75 -1.66 6.36 6.91
CA LEU A 75 -0.31 6.91 6.74
C LEU A 75 -0.08 8.24 7.46
N GLU A 76 -1.15 9.01 7.72
CA GLU A 76 -1.11 10.17 8.63
C GLU A 76 -0.88 9.74 10.08
N ALA A 77 -1.52 8.64 10.52
CA ALA A 77 -1.34 8.11 11.86
C ALA A 77 -0.03 7.33 12.06
N HIS A 78 0.58 6.83 10.99
CA HIS A 78 1.78 6.00 11.01
C HIS A 78 2.88 6.59 10.10
N PRO A 79 3.48 7.72 10.49
CA PRO A 79 4.55 8.33 9.69
C PRO A 79 5.75 7.39 9.57
N ILE A 80 6.39 7.39 8.40
CA ILE A 80 7.62 6.63 8.13
C ILE A 80 8.79 7.62 8.15
N PRO A 81 9.64 7.63 9.21
CA PRO A 81 10.77 8.56 9.29
C PRO A 81 11.71 8.43 8.09
N GLY A 82 11.99 9.55 7.42
CA GLY A 82 12.82 9.57 6.21
C GLY A 82 12.12 9.01 4.96
N GLY A 83 10.80 8.79 5.04
CA GLY A 83 9.95 8.34 3.95
C GLY A 83 8.89 9.36 3.54
N GLU A 84 8.81 10.54 4.17
CA GLU A 84 7.72 11.51 4.07
C GLU A 84 7.49 11.97 2.63
N LEU A 85 8.56 12.37 1.94
CA LEU A 85 8.49 12.77 0.52
C LEU A 85 7.96 11.62 -0.36
N TYR A 86 8.42 10.40 -0.10
CA TYR A 86 7.99 9.24 -0.87
C TYR A 86 6.53 8.90 -0.63
N VAL A 87 6.10 8.91 0.63
CA VAL A 87 4.70 8.74 1.04
C VAL A 87 3.82 9.77 0.35
N GLY A 88 4.21 11.05 0.39
CA GLY A 88 3.49 12.13 -0.30
C GLY A 88 3.32 11.86 -1.79
N GLN A 89 4.39 11.47 -2.48
CA GLN A 89 4.33 11.13 -3.91
C GLN A 89 3.42 9.94 -4.22
N GLN A 90 3.36 8.93 -3.34
CA GLN A 90 2.42 7.81 -3.52
C GLN A 90 0.97 8.25 -3.31
N LEU A 91 0.70 9.08 -2.31
CA LEU A 91 -0.63 9.64 -2.06
C LEU A 91 -1.10 10.53 -3.22
N GLU A 92 -0.22 11.37 -3.78
CA GLU A 92 -0.53 12.16 -4.97
C GLU A 92 -0.91 11.27 -6.18
N ARG A 93 -0.15 10.19 -6.42
CA ARG A 93 -0.45 9.23 -7.49
C ARG A 93 -1.75 8.48 -7.25
N LEU A 94 -2.07 8.18 -5.99
CA LEU A 94 -3.34 7.58 -5.60
C LEU A 94 -4.50 8.53 -5.92
N ASP A 95 -4.39 9.81 -5.56
CA ASP A 95 -5.41 10.83 -5.83
C ASP A 95 -5.68 11.04 -7.32
N VAL A 96 -4.63 10.99 -8.16
CA VAL A 96 -4.79 11.01 -9.62
C VAL A 96 -5.61 9.81 -10.08
N ARG A 97 -5.35 8.61 -9.56
CA ARG A 97 -6.06 7.39 -9.96
C ARG A 97 -7.49 7.33 -9.43
N VAL A 98 -7.77 7.88 -8.26
CA VAL A 98 -9.14 8.03 -7.73
C VAL A 98 -9.96 8.91 -8.67
N ARG A 99 -9.43 10.08 -9.05
CA ARG A 99 -10.10 11.00 -9.98
C ARG A 99 -10.33 10.38 -11.35
N LEU A 100 -9.34 9.66 -11.89
CA LEU A 100 -9.49 8.94 -13.16
C LEU A 100 -10.62 7.92 -13.08
N ARG A 101 -10.65 7.10 -12.02
CA ARG A 101 -11.70 6.10 -11.81
C ARG A 101 -13.09 6.73 -11.74
N GLN A 102 -13.24 7.85 -11.03
CA GLN A 102 -14.52 8.55 -10.91
C GLN A 102 -14.98 9.08 -12.28
N ALA A 103 -14.08 9.70 -13.04
CA ALA A 103 -14.38 10.16 -14.39
C ALA A 103 -14.81 9.03 -15.34
N GLU A 104 -14.17 7.85 -15.25
CA GLU A 104 -14.57 6.66 -16.01
C GLU A 104 -15.98 6.16 -15.63
N GLN A 105 -16.40 6.32 -14.37
CA GLN A 105 -17.75 5.94 -13.92
C GLN A 105 -18.82 6.93 -14.40
N GLU A 106 -18.47 8.20 -14.55
CA GLU A 106 -19.34 9.26 -15.05
C GLU A 106 -19.47 9.28 -16.58
N LEU A 107 -18.57 8.58 -17.29
CA LEU A 107 -18.58 8.41 -18.74
C LEU A 107 -18.97 6.97 -19.13
N PRO A 108 -20.23 6.55 -18.98
CA PRO A 108 -20.66 5.22 -19.38
C PRO A 108 -20.64 5.10 -20.92
N GLY A 109 -19.54 4.61 -21.50
CA GLY A 109 -19.54 4.21 -22.92
C GLY A 109 -18.23 4.12 -23.71
N ILE A 110 -17.03 4.30 -23.13
CA ILE A 110 -15.77 4.26 -23.92
C ILE A 110 -14.77 3.16 -23.47
N VAL A 111 -15.15 2.24 -22.59
CA VAL A 111 -14.31 1.07 -22.23
C VAL A 111 -15.04 -0.24 -22.42
#